data_AF-A0A954H3E3-F1
#
_entry.id   AF-A0A954H3E3-F1
#
_cell.length_a   1.000
_cell.length_b   1.000
_cell.length_c   1.000
_cell.angle_alpha   90.00
_cell.angle_beta   90.00
_cell.angle_gamma   90.00
#
_symmetry.space_group_name_H-M   'P 1'
#
loop_
_entity.id
_entity.type
_entity.pdbx_description
1 polymer ?
#
loop_
_entity_poly.entity_id
_entity_poly.type
_entity_poly.pdbx_seq_one_letter_code
_entity_poly.pdbx_strand_id
1 'polypeptide(L)'
;FFFFFYNAGGDGDNVWPFVQREDKLHYDCSKLDQWGVVFDHGTAKGMYLHFKLQETENDDHVQGAKGKAAMIPECLDGGNLGVQRRLYCRELIARFGHNLALNWNLGEENTQTTPQQQAMINFIADLDPYDHPIVVHTFPDQQDQVYQPLLGNKSNLTGVSLQNSGIQDTHWQVIKWVNAALQAGKPWVVAFDESGSAAHGQCPDLGYKGYDGRDRTGKLTYTEHEVRQQTLWGTLMGGGAGVEYYFGYQYAENDLVCEDWRSRDRSWDYCRIALEFFSLNQIPFWEMLNADELVGNADHDNSKYCFAKANEIYLIYLPHGGTTQLDLSSADGQFRVAWFNPRSGGEPESSEVLSVEGGKLVSVGVPP
;
A
#
# COMPACT_ATOMS: atom_id res chain seq x y z
N PHE A 1 2.56 6.32 -5.76
CA PHE A 1 3.48 7.41 -5.35
C PHE A 1 2.61 8.38 -4.59
N PHE A 2 2.97 8.68 -3.34
CA PHE A 2 2.16 9.53 -2.50
C PHE A 2 2.64 10.97 -2.48
N PHE A 3 1.69 11.87 -2.25
CA PHE A 3 1.91 13.29 -2.10
C PHE A 3 1.15 13.77 -0.86
N PHE A 4 1.81 14.56 -0.04
CA PHE A 4 1.12 15.33 1.00
C PHE A 4 0.68 16.66 0.43
N PHE A 5 -0.59 17.00 0.63
CA PHE A 5 -1.11 18.32 0.30
C PHE A 5 -1.00 19.31 1.46
N TYR A 6 -0.90 18.83 2.69
CA TYR A 6 -0.80 19.67 3.87
C TYR A 6 -0.06 18.97 5.01
N ASN A 7 1.19 19.38 5.27
CA ASN A 7 2.02 18.83 6.35
C ASN A 7 2.54 19.90 7.32
N ALA A 8 1.89 21.07 7.39
CA ALA A 8 2.28 22.09 8.35
C ALA A 8 2.21 21.52 9.78
N GLY A 9 3.31 21.59 10.52
CA GLY A 9 3.46 21.04 11.87
C GLY A 9 4.01 19.62 11.93
N GLY A 10 4.05 18.90 10.80
CA GLY A 10 4.58 17.54 10.66
C GLY A 10 6.09 17.49 10.40
N ASP A 11 6.58 16.32 10.01
CA ASP A 11 8.02 16.04 9.91
C ASP A 11 8.72 16.93 8.85
N GLY A 12 8.05 17.20 7.74
CA GLY A 12 8.57 18.06 6.67
C GLY A 12 8.31 19.56 6.87
N ASP A 13 7.19 19.91 7.51
CA ASP A 13 6.69 21.28 7.76
C ASP A 13 6.95 22.30 6.63
N ASN A 14 6.69 21.91 5.38
CA ASN A 14 7.08 22.67 4.20
C ASN A 14 6.06 22.66 3.04
N VAL A 15 4.94 21.96 3.20
CA VAL A 15 3.87 21.86 2.21
C VAL A 15 2.53 22.31 2.80
N TRP A 16 1.95 23.34 2.20
CA TRP A 16 0.59 23.80 2.47
C TRP A 16 0.02 24.52 1.24
N PRO A 17 -1.31 24.47 1.02
CA PRO A 17 -1.93 25.06 -0.17
C PRO A 17 -2.17 26.58 -0.03
N PHE A 18 -1.90 27.14 1.15
CA PHE A 18 -2.25 28.51 1.52
C PHE A 18 -1.18 29.55 1.15
N VAL A 19 -1.57 30.82 1.07
CA VAL A 19 -0.65 31.96 0.88
C VAL A 19 0.34 32.05 2.04
N GLN A 20 -0.13 31.85 3.26
CA GLN A 20 0.67 31.75 4.48
C GLN A 20 0.26 30.50 5.25
N ARG A 21 1.22 29.89 5.97
CA ARG A 21 1.06 28.59 6.64
C ARG A 21 -0.18 28.54 7.55
N GLU A 22 -0.51 29.65 8.20
CA GLU A 22 -1.63 29.77 9.15
C GLU A 22 -2.92 30.36 8.53
N ASP A 23 -2.88 30.78 7.26
CA ASP A 23 -3.99 31.44 6.57
C ASP A 23 -4.88 30.45 5.80
N LYS A 24 -5.53 29.56 6.56
CA LYS A 24 -6.24 28.37 6.07
C LYS A 24 -7.43 28.62 5.15
N LEU A 25 -7.79 29.88 4.91
CA LEU A 25 -8.90 30.27 4.04
C LEU A 25 -8.44 30.98 2.76
N HIS A 26 -7.15 31.31 2.61
CA HIS A 26 -6.62 31.96 1.41
C HIS A 26 -5.59 31.06 0.73
N TYR A 27 -5.97 30.53 -0.43
CA TYR A 27 -5.18 29.58 -1.21
C TYR A 27 -4.23 30.30 -2.15
N ASP A 28 -3.03 29.74 -2.32
CA ASP A 28 -2.04 30.24 -3.25
C ASP A 28 -2.20 29.53 -4.60
N CYS A 29 -2.91 30.17 -5.52
CA CYS A 29 -3.15 29.61 -6.85
C CYS A 29 -1.86 29.29 -7.61
N SER A 30 -0.78 30.06 -7.39
CA SER A 30 0.51 29.83 -8.06
C SER A 30 1.19 28.56 -7.56
N LYS A 31 1.13 28.28 -6.25
CA LYS A 31 1.61 27.00 -5.70
C LYS A 31 0.79 25.83 -6.23
N LEU A 32 -0.52 25.96 -6.20
CA LEU A 32 -1.42 24.91 -6.69
C LEU A 32 -1.26 24.64 -8.18
N ASP A 33 -0.98 25.66 -9.00
CA ASP A 33 -0.63 25.49 -10.43
C ASP A 33 0.66 24.69 -10.61
N GLN A 34 1.68 24.93 -9.79
CA GLN A 34 2.92 24.16 -9.83
C GLN A 34 2.70 22.69 -9.45
N TRP A 35 1.85 22.41 -8.47
CA TRP A 35 1.45 21.03 -8.15
C TRP A 35 0.73 20.38 -9.34
N GLY A 36 -0.16 21.12 -10.01
CA GLY A 36 -0.84 20.68 -11.22
C GLY A 36 0.13 20.20 -12.32
N VAL A 37 1.24 20.91 -12.54
CA VAL A 37 2.27 20.49 -13.51
C VAL A 37 2.83 19.10 -13.20
N VAL A 38 3.06 18.80 -11.91
CA VAL A 38 3.59 17.49 -11.47
C VAL A 38 2.53 16.40 -11.65
N PHE A 39 1.28 16.67 -11.28
CA PHE A 39 0.19 15.70 -11.42
C PHE A 39 -0.17 15.41 -12.88
N ASP A 40 -0.22 16.45 -13.72
CA ASP A 40 -0.43 16.30 -15.16
C ASP A 40 0.68 15.45 -15.78
N HIS A 41 1.93 15.63 -15.34
CA HIS A 41 3.04 14.79 -15.76
C HIS A 41 2.84 13.34 -15.31
N GLY A 42 2.49 13.11 -14.04
CA GLY A 42 2.20 11.78 -13.50
C GLY A 42 1.10 11.08 -14.29
N THR A 43 -0.01 11.77 -14.55
CA THR A 43 -1.12 11.27 -15.38
C THR A 43 -0.67 10.96 -16.81
N ALA A 44 0.12 11.83 -17.45
CA ALA A 44 0.67 11.58 -18.78
C ALA A 44 1.63 10.37 -18.82
N LYS A 45 2.18 9.97 -17.67
CA LYS A 45 3.01 8.77 -17.49
C LYS A 45 2.22 7.54 -17.04
N GLY A 46 0.92 7.66 -16.82
CA GLY A 46 0.08 6.56 -16.32
C GLY A 46 0.36 6.20 -14.86
N MET A 47 0.84 7.14 -14.06
CA MET A 47 1.10 6.92 -12.64
C MET A 47 -0.20 6.98 -11.83
N TYR A 48 -0.30 6.13 -10.81
CA TYR A 48 -1.33 6.22 -9.77
C TYR A 48 -0.92 7.26 -8.71
N LEU A 49 -1.74 8.31 -8.56
CA LEU A 49 -1.48 9.44 -7.66
C LEU A 49 -2.14 9.19 -6.30
N HIS A 50 -1.34 8.92 -5.27
CA HIS A 50 -1.87 8.72 -3.92
C HIS A 50 -1.87 10.05 -3.17
N PHE A 51 -3.04 10.64 -2.96
CA PHE A 51 -3.14 11.97 -2.35
C PHE A 51 -3.44 11.90 -0.86
N LYS A 52 -2.41 12.07 -0.03
CA LYS A 52 -2.54 12.22 1.43
C LYS A 52 -2.93 13.66 1.77
N LEU A 53 -4.13 13.83 2.32
CA LEU A 53 -4.71 15.15 2.55
C LEU A 53 -4.14 15.88 3.76
N GLN A 54 -3.54 15.18 4.72
CA GLN A 54 -3.03 15.74 5.98
C GLN A 54 -2.10 14.70 6.66
N GLU A 55 -1.42 15.12 7.72
CA GLU A 55 -0.56 14.28 8.58
C GLU A 55 -1.13 14.21 10.00
N THR A 56 -0.63 13.28 10.80
CA THR A 56 -1.06 13.12 12.20
C THR A 56 -0.85 14.39 13.03
N GLU A 57 0.13 15.23 12.68
CA GLU A 57 0.41 16.49 13.38
C GLU A 57 -0.60 17.61 13.10
N ASN A 58 -1.42 17.50 12.06
CA ASN A 58 -2.34 18.58 11.66
C ASN A 58 -3.75 18.13 11.28
N ASP A 59 -4.11 16.88 11.55
CA ASP A 59 -5.46 16.42 11.27
C ASP A 59 -6.48 16.90 12.32
N ASP A 60 -6.12 16.96 13.61
CA ASP A 60 -6.99 17.47 14.68
C ASP A 60 -6.26 18.12 15.90
N HIS A 61 -6.84 18.03 17.10
CA HIS A 61 -6.27 18.54 18.36
C HIS A 61 -5.69 17.41 19.24
N VAL A 62 -5.19 16.36 18.61
CA VAL A 62 -4.60 15.18 19.22
C VAL A 62 -3.19 15.02 18.65
N GLN A 63 -2.23 14.76 19.53
CA GLN A 63 -0.83 14.57 19.15
C GLN A 63 -0.41 13.12 19.32
N GLY A 64 -0.04 12.50 18.19
CA GLY A 64 0.60 11.19 18.08
C GLY A 64 -0.25 10.00 18.55
N ALA A 65 0.30 8.80 18.40
CA ALA A 65 -0.39 7.52 18.65
C ALA A 65 -1.05 7.38 20.04
N LYS A 66 -0.56 8.11 21.05
CA LYS A 66 -1.09 8.03 22.43
C LYS A 66 -2.28 8.93 22.70
N GLY A 67 -2.77 9.66 21.71
CA GLY A 67 -4.01 10.40 21.85
C GLY A 67 -3.89 11.63 22.76
N LYS A 68 -2.74 12.31 22.80
CA LYS A 68 -2.54 13.43 23.73
C LYS A 68 -3.25 14.68 23.20
N ALA A 69 -4.31 15.12 23.88
CA ALA A 69 -4.98 16.37 23.55
C ALA A 69 -4.00 17.57 23.61
N ALA A 70 -3.96 18.35 22.53
CA ALA A 70 -3.14 19.55 22.37
C ALA A 70 -3.87 20.57 21.49
N MET A 71 -3.69 21.86 21.76
CA MET A 71 -4.11 22.88 20.80
C MET A 71 -3.07 22.87 19.68
N ILE A 72 -3.52 22.49 18.48
CA ILE A 72 -2.71 22.41 17.26
C ILE A 72 -3.19 23.56 16.35
N PRO A 73 -2.43 24.67 16.25
CA PRO A 73 -2.81 25.81 15.43
C PRO A 73 -2.97 25.49 13.96
N GLU A 74 -2.32 24.45 13.45
CA GLU A 74 -2.29 24.04 12.05
C GLU A 74 -3.53 23.24 11.65
N CYS A 75 -4.16 22.52 12.58
CA CYS A 75 -5.25 21.62 12.21
C CYS A 75 -6.48 22.34 11.64
N LEU A 76 -7.08 21.79 10.59
CA LEU A 76 -8.29 22.38 10.02
C LEU A 76 -9.46 22.11 10.99
N ASP A 77 -10.17 23.14 11.42
CA ASP A 77 -11.40 23.05 12.24
C ASP A 77 -11.33 22.10 13.47
N GLY A 78 -10.14 21.88 14.07
CA GLY A 78 -9.97 20.94 15.18
C GLY A 78 -10.36 19.50 14.83
N GLY A 79 -10.17 19.07 13.59
CA GLY A 79 -10.56 17.74 13.10
C GLY A 79 -11.99 17.64 12.57
N ASN A 80 -12.85 18.62 12.81
CA ASN A 80 -14.24 18.57 12.36
C ASN A 80 -14.39 18.94 10.88
N LEU A 81 -15.43 18.47 10.21
CA LEU A 81 -15.79 19.00 8.89
C LEU A 81 -16.40 20.40 9.04
N GLY A 82 -15.57 21.42 9.29
CA GLY A 82 -15.94 22.82 9.40
C GLY A 82 -15.72 23.59 8.11
N VAL A 83 -15.57 24.91 8.20
CA VAL A 83 -15.42 25.76 7.00
C VAL A 83 -14.07 25.54 6.34
N GLN A 84 -13.00 25.38 7.14
CA GLN A 84 -11.63 25.24 6.64
C GLN A 84 -11.47 23.93 5.87
N ARG A 85 -11.86 22.79 6.46
CA ARG A 85 -11.75 21.45 5.85
C ARG A 85 -12.67 21.27 4.66
N ARG A 86 -13.90 21.83 4.68
CA ARG A 86 -14.78 21.81 3.50
C ARG A 86 -14.17 22.57 2.33
N LEU A 87 -13.64 23.77 2.59
CA LEU A 87 -12.98 24.56 1.55
C LEU A 87 -11.75 23.82 1.00
N TYR A 88 -10.98 23.19 1.88
CA TYR A 88 -9.80 22.39 1.53
C TYR A 88 -10.11 21.22 0.62
N CYS A 89 -11.02 20.34 1.03
CA CYS A 89 -11.43 19.20 0.21
C CYS A 89 -12.03 19.69 -1.12
N ARG A 90 -12.86 20.73 -1.09
CA ARG A 90 -13.47 21.28 -2.30
C ARG A 90 -12.46 21.84 -3.28
N GLU A 91 -11.46 22.59 -2.81
CA GLU A 91 -10.44 23.18 -3.68
C GLU A 91 -9.60 22.08 -4.33
N LEU A 92 -9.12 21.10 -3.55
CA LEU A 92 -8.30 20.01 -4.09
C LEU A 92 -9.07 19.13 -5.07
N ILE A 93 -10.32 18.76 -4.77
CA ILE A 93 -11.16 17.96 -5.68
C ILE A 93 -11.48 18.75 -6.95
N ALA A 94 -11.91 20.01 -6.83
CA ALA A 94 -12.25 20.83 -8.00
C ALA A 94 -11.04 21.03 -8.93
N ARG A 95 -9.83 21.08 -8.37
CA ARG A 95 -8.61 21.36 -9.11
C ARG A 95 -7.95 20.11 -9.67
N PHE A 96 -7.91 19.01 -8.91
CA PHE A 96 -7.11 17.83 -9.22
C PHE A 96 -7.93 16.55 -9.40
N GLY A 97 -9.23 16.55 -9.07
CA GLY A 97 -10.09 15.39 -9.22
C GLY A 97 -10.28 14.92 -10.66
N HIS A 98 -9.86 15.70 -11.67
CA HIS A 98 -9.93 15.27 -13.08
C HIS A 98 -8.82 14.26 -13.47
N ASN A 99 -7.82 14.01 -12.60
CA ASN A 99 -6.76 13.03 -12.86
C ASN A 99 -7.33 11.61 -12.83
N LEU A 100 -6.96 10.77 -13.80
CA LEU A 100 -7.66 9.50 -14.07
C LEU A 100 -7.42 8.39 -13.03
N ALA A 101 -6.24 8.38 -12.42
CA ALA A 101 -5.79 7.31 -11.55
C ALA A 101 -5.27 7.92 -10.23
N LEU A 102 -6.16 8.09 -9.27
CA LEU A 102 -5.83 8.61 -7.93
C LEU A 102 -6.64 7.94 -6.83
N ASN A 103 -6.23 8.13 -5.57
CA ASN A 103 -7.09 8.03 -4.41
C ASN A 103 -7.04 9.31 -3.56
N TRP A 104 -8.07 9.52 -2.75
CA TRP A 104 -8.08 10.49 -1.66
C TRP A 104 -7.80 9.74 -0.35
N ASN A 105 -6.62 9.94 0.21
CA ASN A 105 -6.28 9.44 1.54
C ASN A 105 -6.58 10.52 2.58
N LEU A 106 -7.41 10.19 3.57
CA LEU A 106 -7.82 11.13 4.62
C LEU A 106 -6.65 11.71 5.41
N GLY A 107 -5.53 11.01 5.48
CA GLY A 107 -4.32 11.49 6.13
C GLY A 107 -3.44 10.35 6.62
N GLU A 108 -2.15 10.64 6.75
CA GLU A 108 -1.19 9.75 7.40
C GLU A 108 -1.45 9.68 8.91
N GLU A 109 -1.18 8.50 9.50
CA GLU A 109 -1.38 8.16 10.91
C GLU A 109 -2.59 8.86 11.58
N ASN A 110 -3.75 8.78 10.92
CA ASN A 110 -4.88 9.67 11.18
C ASN A 110 -5.50 9.44 12.57
N THR A 111 -5.52 10.49 13.40
CA THR A 111 -6.01 10.49 14.78
C THR A 111 -7.44 10.98 14.93
N GLN A 112 -8.03 11.54 13.86
CA GLN A 112 -9.41 11.99 13.86
C GLN A 112 -10.36 10.88 14.33
N THR A 113 -11.38 11.27 15.09
CA THR A 113 -12.41 10.34 15.56
C THR A 113 -13.21 9.75 14.40
N THR A 114 -13.79 8.56 14.57
CA THR A 114 -14.63 7.93 13.54
C THR A 114 -15.72 8.86 12.98
N PRO A 115 -16.46 9.67 13.77
CA PRO A 115 -17.43 10.62 13.21
C PRO A 115 -16.79 11.72 12.33
N GLN A 116 -15.59 12.16 12.67
CA GLN A 116 -14.85 13.15 11.86
C GLN A 116 -14.38 12.54 10.55
N GLN A 117 -13.82 11.33 10.59
CA GLN A 117 -13.45 10.56 9.40
C GLN A 117 -14.67 10.34 8.50
N GLN A 118 -15.79 9.84 9.04
CA GLN A 118 -17.04 9.63 8.28
C GLN A 118 -17.56 10.93 7.66
N ALA A 119 -17.52 12.05 8.38
CA ALA A 119 -17.94 13.34 7.82
C ALA A 119 -17.08 13.74 6.61
N MET A 120 -15.76 13.60 6.71
CA MET A 120 -14.84 13.91 5.60
C MET A 120 -15.00 12.95 4.43
N ILE A 121 -15.09 11.63 4.68
CA ILE A 121 -15.36 10.59 3.68
C ILE A 121 -16.64 10.91 2.90
N ASN A 122 -17.74 11.21 3.61
CA ASN A 122 -19.02 11.47 2.96
C ASN A 122 -18.97 12.76 2.13
N PHE A 123 -18.29 13.80 2.62
CA PHE A 123 -18.13 15.04 1.87
C PHE A 123 -17.31 14.86 0.59
N ILE A 124 -16.23 14.06 0.63
CA ILE A 124 -15.44 13.73 -0.55
C ILE A 124 -16.28 12.92 -1.54
N ALA A 125 -16.97 11.87 -1.07
CA ALA A 125 -17.83 11.02 -1.90
C ALA A 125 -18.97 11.80 -2.58
N ASP A 126 -19.58 12.76 -1.88
CA ASP A 126 -20.66 13.58 -2.46
C ASP A 126 -20.14 14.62 -3.46
N LEU A 127 -18.86 15.00 -3.37
CA LEU A 127 -18.28 16.11 -4.12
C LEU A 127 -17.46 15.68 -5.33
N ASP A 128 -16.76 14.56 -5.26
CA ASP A 128 -15.92 14.05 -6.34
C ASP A 128 -16.78 13.39 -7.43
N PRO A 129 -16.93 14.00 -8.62
CA PRO A 129 -17.85 13.49 -9.64
C PRO A 129 -17.35 12.22 -10.35
N TYR A 130 -16.17 11.73 -10.02
CA TYR A 130 -15.52 10.58 -10.66
C TYR A 130 -15.45 9.34 -9.76
N ASP A 131 -15.97 9.43 -8.53
CA ASP A 131 -16.00 8.33 -7.56
C ASP A 131 -14.61 7.71 -7.30
N HIS A 132 -13.56 8.54 -7.17
CA HIS A 132 -12.23 8.03 -6.88
C HIS A 132 -12.18 7.28 -5.54
N PRO A 133 -11.28 6.29 -5.41
CA PRO A 133 -11.09 5.61 -4.13
C PRO A 133 -10.79 6.58 -2.98
N ILE A 134 -11.46 6.36 -1.85
CA ILE A 134 -11.23 7.07 -0.59
C ILE A 134 -10.65 6.07 0.40
N VAL A 135 -9.46 6.37 0.91
CA VAL A 135 -8.69 5.50 1.83
C VAL A 135 -8.29 6.26 3.09
N VAL A 136 -7.85 5.54 4.12
CA VAL A 136 -7.30 6.12 5.34
C VAL A 136 -6.08 5.32 5.78
N HIS A 137 -5.07 6.02 6.28
CA HIS A 137 -3.88 5.45 6.88
C HIS A 137 -3.94 5.52 8.41
N THR A 138 -3.26 4.60 9.09
CA THR A 138 -3.35 4.44 10.55
C THR A 138 -2.00 4.16 11.14
N PHE A 139 -1.77 4.54 12.39
CA PHE A 139 -0.70 3.95 13.19
C PHE A 139 -0.74 2.41 13.15
N PRO A 140 0.42 1.73 13.27
CA PRO A 140 0.51 0.27 13.18
C PRO A 140 -0.43 -0.49 14.12
N ASP A 141 -0.61 -0.01 15.35
CA ASP A 141 -1.40 -0.64 16.41
C ASP A 141 -2.88 -0.19 16.44
N GLN A 142 -3.29 0.67 15.50
CA GLN A 142 -4.64 1.25 15.46
C GLN A 142 -5.51 0.79 14.29
N GLN A 143 -5.00 -0.11 13.43
CA GLN A 143 -5.75 -0.62 12.27
C GLN A 143 -7.17 -1.08 12.66
N ASP A 144 -7.32 -1.89 13.71
CA ASP A 144 -8.64 -2.36 14.15
C ASP A 144 -9.54 -1.24 14.66
N GLN A 145 -8.98 -0.31 15.43
CA GLN A 145 -9.70 0.83 15.99
C GLN A 145 -10.27 1.74 14.88
N VAL A 146 -9.50 1.97 13.81
CA VAL A 146 -9.89 2.89 12.74
C VAL A 146 -10.71 2.20 11.66
N TYR A 147 -10.32 1.01 11.20
CA TYR A 147 -10.95 0.38 10.05
C TYR A 147 -12.26 -0.35 10.39
N GLN A 148 -12.37 -1.05 11.52
CA GLN A 148 -13.58 -1.83 11.84
C GLN A 148 -14.88 -1.00 11.90
N PRO A 149 -14.87 0.24 12.44
CA PRO A 149 -16.03 1.11 12.42
C PRO A 149 -16.44 1.59 11.01
N LEU A 150 -15.55 1.49 10.01
CA LEU A 150 -15.76 1.99 8.65
C LEU A 150 -16.18 0.90 7.64
N LEU A 151 -16.09 -0.38 8.02
CA LEU A 151 -16.42 -1.54 7.17
C LEU A 151 -17.85 -1.54 6.62
N GLY A 152 -18.00 -2.05 5.38
CA GLY A 152 -19.31 -2.28 4.78
C GLY A 152 -20.10 -0.99 4.54
N ASN A 153 -21.39 -1.04 4.83
CA ASN A 153 -22.29 0.12 4.71
C ASN A 153 -22.17 1.12 5.86
N LYS A 154 -21.20 0.96 6.78
CA LYS A 154 -20.97 1.93 7.86
C LYS A 154 -20.30 3.21 7.36
N SER A 155 -19.66 3.19 6.19
CA SER A 155 -19.04 4.39 5.61
C SER A 155 -18.93 4.31 4.08
N ASN A 156 -18.69 5.45 3.44
CA ASN A 156 -18.36 5.49 2.01
C ASN A 156 -16.88 5.15 1.71
N LEU A 157 -16.07 4.77 2.71
CA LEU A 157 -14.67 4.37 2.49
C LEU A 157 -14.58 3.19 1.51
N THR A 158 -13.63 3.25 0.58
CA THR A 158 -13.47 2.26 -0.50
C THR A 158 -12.20 1.45 -0.38
N GLY A 159 -11.32 1.77 0.57
CA GLY A 159 -10.03 1.10 0.72
C GLY A 159 -9.29 1.51 1.97
N VAL A 160 -8.12 0.91 2.17
CA VAL A 160 -7.22 1.18 3.29
C VAL A 160 -5.79 1.31 2.82
N SER A 161 -5.01 2.07 3.59
CA SER A 161 -3.60 2.32 3.36
C SER A 161 -2.82 1.78 4.55
N LEU A 162 -2.27 0.58 4.42
CA LEU A 162 -1.72 -0.17 5.55
C LEU A 162 -0.31 0.28 5.92
N GLN A 163 -0.09 0.40 7.24
CA GLN A 163 1.19 0.58 7.91
C GLN A 163 1.39 -0.51 8.96
N ASN A 164 2.62 -0.97 9.17
CA ASN A 164 2.96 -1.87 10.26
C ASN A 164 4.25 -1.45 10.99
N SER A 165 4.87 -2.35 11.75
CA SER A 165 6.17 -2.10 12.39
C SER A 165 7.24 -3.11 11.95
N GLY A 166 6.94 -3.95 10.97
CA GLY A 166 7.78 -5.05 10.54
C GLY A 166 7.28 -5.65 9.25
N ILE A 167 8.17 -5.74 8.26
CA ILE A 167 7.83 -6.20 6.91
C ILE A 167 7.23 -7.61 6.88
N GLN A 168 7.53 -8.45 7.88
CA GLN A 168 6.97 -9.81 8.01
C GLN A 168 5.46 -9.82 8.24
N ASP A 169 4.89 -8.72 8.71
CA ASP A 169 3.46 -8.62 9.04
C ASP A 169 2.60 -8.20 7.84
N THR A 170 3.23 -7.88 6.71
CA THR A 170 2.57 -7.35 5.52
C THR A 170 1.53 -8.31 4.96
N HIS A 171 1.91 -9.57 4.74
CA HIS A 171 1.05 -10.55 4.07
C HIS A 171 -0.24 -10.85 4.85
N TRP A 172 -0.12 -11.24 6.12
CA TRP A 172 -1.29 -11.60 6.93
C TRP A 172 -2.23 -10.41 7.18
N GLN A 173 -1.70 -9.18 7.28
CA GLN A 173 -2.52 -7.98 7.44
C GLN A 173 -3.32 -7.64 6.18
N VAL A 174 -2.73 -7.82 4.99
CA VAL A 174 -3.46 -7.67 3.73
C VAL A 174 -4.62 -8.66 3.69
N ILE A 175 -4.37 -9.94 3.98
CA ILE A 175 -5.40 -10.98 4.00
C ILE A 175 -6.51 -10.62 4.98
N LYS A 176 -6.15 -10.19 6.19
CA LYS A 176 -7.11 -9.76 7.22
C LYS A 176 -8.07 -8.70 6.68
N TRP A 177 -7.57 -7.63 6.07
CA TRP A 177 -8.41 -6.51 5.64
C TRP A 177 -9.17 -6.76 4.34
N VAL A 178 -8.59 -7.52 3.40
CA VAL A 178 -9.31 -8.01 2.23
C VAL A 178 -10.51 -8.85 2.68
N ASN A 179 -10.28 -9.83 3.55
CA ASN A 179 -11.34 -10.71 4.03
C ASN A 179 -12.39 -9.98 4.87
N ALA A 180 -11.98 -9.07 5.76
CA ALA A 180 -12.92 -8.28 6.56
C ALA A 180 -13.86 -7.43 5.68
N ALA A 181 -13.32 -6.79 4.63
CA ALA A 181 -14.10 -5.99 3.70
C ALA A 181 -15.08 -6.84 2.86
N LEU A 182 -14.60 -7.99 2.34
CA LEU A 182 -15.44 -8.95 1.62
C LEU A 182 -16.59 -9.46 2.51
N GLN A 183 -16.30 -9.87 3.74
CA GLN A 183 -17.31 -10.34 4.70
C GLN A 183 -18.32 -9.25 5.09
N ALA A 184 -17.88 -7.97 5.10
CA ALA A 184 -18.76 -6.83 5.34
C ALA A 184 -19.64 -6.47 4.14
N GLY A 185 -19.49 -7.16 2.99
CA GLY A 185 -20.32 -6.98 1.79
C GLY A 185 -19.93 -5.78 0.93
N LYS A 186 -18.80 -5.12 1.21
CA LYS A 186 -18.25 -4.02 0.41
C LYS A 186 -16.74 -4.25 0.25
N PRO A 187 -16.29 -4.81 -0.88
CA PRO A 187 -14.87 -5.02 -1.13
C PRO A 187 -14.07 -3.72 -1.02
N TRP A 188 -12.87 -3.80 -0.46
CA TRP A 188 -11.95 -2.69 -0.33
C TRP A 188 -10.72 -2.87 -1.20
N VAL A 189 -10.21 -1.75 -1.73
CA VAL A 189 -8.86 -1.68 -2.28
C VAL A 189 -7.88 -1.61 -1.10
N VAL A 190 -7.12 -2.67 -0.86
CA VAL A 190 -6.16 -2.77 0.25
C VAL A 190 -4.76 -2.57 -0.29
N ALA A 191 -4.14 -1.43 -0.01
CA ALA A 191 -2.75 -1.14 -0.38
C ALA A 191 -1.86 -1.09 0.86
N PHE A 192 -0.55 -1.28 0.68
CA PHE A 192 0.44 -1.22 1.75
C PHE A 192 1.46 -0.12 1.48
N ASP A 193 1.26 1.07 2.01
CA ASP A 193 2.10 2.22 1.70
C ASP A 193 3.26 2.44 2.68
N GLU A 194 3.24 1.78 3.83
CA GLU A 194 4.32 1.92 4.82
C GLU A 194 4.61 0.60 5.55
N SER A 195 5.23 -0.34 4.84
CA SER A 195 5.73 -1.57 5.46
C SER A 195 7.07 -1.34 6.17
N GLY A 196 7.23 -1.92 7.36
CA GLY A 196 8.42 -1.76 8.19
C GLY A 196 8.17 -0.80 9.35
N SER A 197 9.22 -0.33 9.99
CA SER A 197 9.13 0.69 11.05
C SER A 197 9.63 2.03 10.54
N ALA A 198 9.37 3.12 11.27
CA ALA A 198 9.96 4.44 11.00
C ALA A 198 11.50 4.39 10.85
N ALA A 199 12.18 3.48 11.57
CA ALA A 199 13.62 3.29 11.41
C ALA A 199 13.99 2.54 10.13
N HIS A 200 13.20 1.53 9.76
CA HIS A 200 13.53 0.53 8.76
C HIS A 200 12.29 0.20 7.92
N GLY A 201 12.16 0.85 6.76
CA GLY A 201 11.27 0.50 5.66
C GLY A 201 12.07 -0.06 4.47
N GLN A 202 11.78 0.36 3.24
CA GLN A 202 12.55 -0.05 2.06
C GLN A 202 14.03 0.35 2.21
N CYS A 203 14.87 -0.67 2.38
CA CYS A 203 16.30 -0.51 2.53
C CYS A 203 16.98 -0.21 1.17
N PRO A 204 18.21 0.34 1.18
CA PRO A 204 18.99 0.47 -0.04
C PRO A 204 19.32 -0.91 -0.61
N ASP A 205 19.61 -0.95 -1.91
CA ASP A 205 20.13 -2.13 -2.55
C ASP A 205 21.50 -2.50 -1.97
N LEU A 206 21.74 -3.79 -1.69
CA LEU A 206 23.07 -4.30 -1.34
C LEU A 206 24.15 -3.76 -2.31
N GLY A 207 25.20 -3.17 -1.74
CA GLY A 207 26.31 -2.53 -2.45
C GLY A 207 26.18 -1.01 -2.63
N TYR A 208 24.97 -0.43 -2.55
CA TYR A 208 24.80 1.02 -2.66
C TYR A 208 25.56 1.75 -1.56
N LYS A 209 26.56 2.56 -1.93
CA LYS A 209 27.48 3.24 -0.99
C LYS A 209 28.06 2.29 0.08
N GLY A 210 28.26 1.01 -0.26
CA GLY A 210 28.77 0.00 0.67
C GLY A 210 27.74 -0.60 1.63
N TYR A 211 26.43 -0.37 1.43
CA TYR A 211 25.38 -1.02 2.20
C TYR A 211 25.50 -2.54 2.12
N ASP A 212 25.62 -3.20 3.27
CA ASP A 212 25.88 -4.63 3.42
C ASP A 212 24.76 -5.35 4.20
N GLY A 213 23.58 -4.72 4.29
CA GLY A 213 22.46 -5.17 5.10
C GLY A 213 22.41 -4.57 6.50
N ARG A 214 23.38 -3.72 6.89
CA ARG A 214 23.39 -3.01 8.17
C ARG A 214 22.94 -1.57 8.03
N ASP A 215 22.17 -1.11 9.01
CA ASP A 215 21.78 0.30 9.11
C ASP A 215 22.96 1.21 9.51
N ARG A 216 22.73 2.52 9.58
CA ARG A 216 23.78 3.50 9.94
C ARG A 216 24.38 3.33 11.35
N THR A 217 23.76 2.52 12.21
CA THR A 217 24.29 2.18 13.55
C THR A 217 25.13 0.90 13.54
N GLY A 218 25.21 0.21 12.40
CA GLY A 218 25.87 -1.09 12.26
C GLY A 218 24.99 -2.27 12.66
N LYS A 219 23.70 -2.05 12.98
CA LYS A 219 22.76 -3.12 13.30
C LYS A 219 22.40 -3.86 12.02
N LEU A 220 22.49 -5.19 12.05
CA LEU A 220 22.01 -6.02 10.94
C LEU A 220 20.49 -5.90 10.82
N THR A 221 20.03 -5.67 9.60
CA THR A 221 18.63 -5.55 9.21
C THR A 221 18.33 -6.50 8.05
N TYR A 222 17.16 -6.36 7.44
CA TYR A 222 16.81 -7.09 6.23
C TYR A 222 17.37 -6.41 4.97
N THR A 223 17.38 -7.14 3.86
CA THR A 223 17.83 -6.64 2.55
C THR A 223 16.65 -6.43 1.61
N GLU A 224 16.91 -5.89 0.42
CA GLU A 224 15.88 -5.71 -0.59
C GLU A 224 15.25 -7.05 -1.03
N HIS A 225 15.92 -8.18 -0.76
CA HIS A 225 15.40 -9.50 -1.06
C HIS A 225 14.26 -9.91 -0.13
N GLU A 226 14.36 -9.64 1.17
CA GLU A 226 13.27 -9.86 2.12
C GLU A 226 12.12 -8.88 1.85
N VAL A 227 12.39 -7.62 1.53
CA VAL A 227 11.33 -6.66 1.15
C VAL A 227 10.57 -7.13 -0.09
N ARG A 228 11.28 -7.60 -1.13
CA ARG A 228 10.64 -8.22 -2.31
C ARG A 228 9.74 -9.39 -1.91
N GLN A 229 10.21 -10.27 -1.01
CA GLN A 229 9.47 -11.48 -0.61
C GLN A 229 8.27 -11.19 0.27
N GLN A 230 8.46 -10.41 1.34
CA GLN A 230 7.50 -10.24 2.43
C GLN A 230 6.57 -9.05 2.19
N THR A 231 7.06 -7.98 1.56
CA THR A 231 6.27 -6.79 1.24
C THR A 231 5.64 -6.88 -0.14
N LEU A 232 6.44 -6.90 -1.22
CA LEU A 232 5.90 -6.84 -2.60
C LEU A 232 5.06 -8.07 -2.93
N TRP A 233 5.68 -9.25 -2.93
CA TRP A 233 4.96 -10.49 -3.23
C TRP A 233 3.99 -10.87 -2.12
N GLY A 234 4.32 -10.63 -0.85
CA GLY A 234 3.37 -10.83 0.26
C GLY A 234 2.08 -10.03 0.06
N THR A 235 2.16 -8.76 -0.35
CA THR A 235 0.96 -7.96 -0.62
C THR A 235 0.16 -8.50 -1.80
N LEU A 236 0.81 -8.73 -2.94
CA LEU A 236 0.14 -9.21 -4.15
C LEU A 236 -0.52 -10.57 -3.93
N MET A 237 0.18 -11.51 -3.29
CA MET A 237 -0.34 -12.86 -3.03
C MET A 237 -1.41 -12.88 -1.92
N GLY A 238 -1.49 -11.84 -1.09
CA GLY A 238 -2.58 -11.63 -0.13
C GLY A 238 -3.85 -11.03 -0.76
N GLY A 239 -3.82 -10.65 -2.04
CA GLY A 239 -4.91 -9.95 -2.72
C GLY A 239 -4.88 -8.42 -2.57
N GLY A 240 -3.75 -7.86 -2.13
CA GLY A 240 -3.57 -6.42 -1.99
C GLY A 240 -3.25 -5.73 -3.31
N ALA A 241 -3.70 -4.48 -3.46
CA ALA A 241 -3.63 -3.70 -4.69
C ALA A 241 -2.22 -3.19 -5.05
N GLY A 242 -1.23 -3.36 -4.16
CA GLY A 242 0.14 -2.95 -4.39
C GLY A 242 0.78 -2.36 -3.14
N VAL A 243 2.03 -1.91 -3.32
CA VAL A 243 2.87 -1.38 -2.23
C VAL A 243 3.40 0.00 -2.58
N GLU A 244 3.60 0.83 -1.57
CA GLU A 244 4.46 2.01 -1.63
C GLU A 244 5.61 1.85 -0.65
N TYR A 245 6.76 2.42 -1.00
CA TYR A 245 7.98 2.21 -0.25
C TYR A 245 8.37 3.46 0.54
N TYR A 246 8.17 3.37 1.85
CA TYR A 246 8.73 4.30 2.82
C TYR A 246 10.23 4.07 3.00
N PHE A 247 11.02 5.15 2.98
CA PHE A 247 12.47 5.08 3.15
C PHE A 247 12.86 5.42 4.58
N GLY A 248 13.06 4.38 5.40
CA GLY A 248 13.26 4.53 6.84
C GLY A 248 14.48 5.34 7.26
N TYR A 249 14.32 6.04 8.39
CA TYR A 249 15.27 7.02 8.90
C TYR A 249 16.68 6.46 9.07
N GLN A 250 16.85 5.18 9.42
CA GLN A 250 18.16 4.58 9.69
C GLN A 250 18.93 4.15 8.43
N TYR A 251 18.36 4.36 7.25
CA TYR A 251 19.02 4.12 5.97
C TYR A 251 19.51 5.41 5.31
N ALA A 252 20.44 5.27 4.35
CA ALA A 252 20.83 6.36 3.46
C ALA A 252 19.67 6.71 2.52
N GLU A 253 19.61 7.96 2.06
CA GLU A 253 18.51 8.47 1.21
C GLU A 253 17.14 8.17 1.86
N ASN A 254 16.95 8.57 3.12
CA ASN A 254 15.65 8.44 3.78
C ASN A 254 14.63 9.42 3.23
N ASP A 255 13.36 9.21 3.56
CA ASP A 255 12.19 10.02 3.20
C ASP A 255 12.39 11.55 3.24
N LEU A 256 13.11 12.09 4.22
CA LEU A 256 13.34 13.54 4.37
C LEU A 256 14.56 14.08 3.60
N VAL A 257 15.50 13.21 3.21
CA VAL A 257 16.79 13.65 2.63
C VAL A 257 17.16 12.94 1.33
N CYS A 258 16.23 12.21 0.73
CA CYS A 258 16.47 11.43 -0.48
C CYS A 258 16.74 12.33 -1.68
N GLU A 259 18.00 12.31 -2.14
CA GLU A 259 18.45 13.01 -3.34
C GLU A 259 18.95 12.02 -4.41
N ASP A 260 19.06 10.72 -4.06
CA ASP A 260 19.48 9.66 -4.98
C ASP A 260 18.56 8.43 -4.95
N TRP A 261 17.62 8.40 -5.89
CA TRP A 261 16.70 7.28 -6.12
C TRP A 261 17.38 5.99 -6.62
N ARG A 262 18.64 6.05 -7.08
CA ARG A 262 19.43 4.87 -7.47
C ARG A 262 19.83 4.03 -6.26
N SER A 263 19.63 4.54 -5.05
CA SER A 263 19.80 3.77 -3.83
C SER A 263 18.91 2.52 -3.77
N ARG A 264 17.79 2.50 -4.51
CA ARG A 264 16.80 1.40 -4.59
C ARG A 264 16.54 0.95 -6.04
N ASP A 265 17.52 1.12 -6.93
CA ASP A 265 17.39 0.83 -8.37
C ASP A 265 16.79 -0.56 -8.67
N ARG A 266 17.32 -1.61 -8.01
CA ARG A 266 16.83 -3.00 -8.16
C ARG A 266 15.41 -3.19 -7.61
N SER A 267 15.02 -2.40 -6.61
CA SER A 267 13.68 -2.49 -6.04
C SER A 267 12.61 -2.03 -7.04
N TRP A 268 12.93 -1.05 -7.90
CA TRP A 268 12.07 -0.64 -9.01
C TRP A 268 11.97 -1.71 -10.08
N ASP A 269 13.07 -2.40 -10.38
CA ASP A 269 13.06 -3.56 -11.27
C ASP A 269 12.16 -4.68 -10.74
N TYR A 270 12.20 -4.99 -9.43
CA TYR A 270 11.32 -6.01 -8.86
C TYR A 270 9.83 -5.63 -9.00
N CYS A 271 9.49 -4.35 -8.85
CA CYS A 271 8.12 -3.88 -9.08
C CYS A 271 7.71 -4.04 -10.55
N ARG A 272 8.56 -3.63 -11.48
CA ARG A 272 8.33 -3.81 -12.92
C ARG A 272 8.15 -5.29 -13.27
N ILE A 273 9.02 -6.16 -12.76
CA ILE A 273 8.95 -7.63 -12.95
C ILE A 273 7.62 -8.19 -12.45
N ALA A 274 7.14 -7.76 -11.28
CA ALA A 274 5.85 -8.20 -10.76
C ALA A 274 4.68 -7.72 -11.64
N LEU A 275 4.65 -6.44 -12.03
CA LEU A 275 3.60 -5.89 -12.90
C LEU A 275 3.58 -6.56 -14.28
N GLU A 276 4.75 -6.79 -14.88
CA GLU A 276 4.90 -7.53 -16.14
C GLU A 276 4.42 -8.98 -15.99
N PHE A 277 4.73 -9.65 -14.88
CA PHE A 277 4.27 -11.03 -14.64
C PHE A 277 2.75 -11.13 -14.68
N PHE A 278 2.03 -10.29 -13.93
CA PHE A 278 0.57 -10.32 -13.91
C PHE A 278 -0.04 -9.94 -15.27
N SER A 279 0.49 -8.89 -15.91
CA SER A 279 -0.07 -8.37 -17.16
C SER A 279 0.22 -9.27 -18.38
N LEU A 280 1.47 -9.69 -18.58
CA LEU A 280 1.88 -10.48 -19.75
C LEU A 280 1.29 -11.90 -19.73
N ASN A 281 1.08 -12.46 -18.52
CA ASN A 281 0.47 -13.78 -18.37
C ASN A 281 -1.06 -13.73 -18.22
N GLN A 282 -1.67 -12.54 -18.37
CA GLN A 282 -3.12 -12.32 -18.32
C GLN A 282 -3.76 -12.89 -17.04
N ILE A 283 -3.08 -12.76 -15.91
CA ILE A 283 -3.54 -13.29 -14.63
C ILE A 283 -4.78 -12.50 -14.19
N PRO A 284 -5.92 -13.15 -13.89
CA PRO A 284 -7.16 -12.46 -13.51
C PRO A 284 -7.13 -12.01 -12.04
N PHE A 285 -6.18 -11.12 -11.70
CA PHE A 285 -5.88 -10.72 -10.32
C PHE A 285 -7.11 -10.34 -9.50
N TRP A 286 -8.04 -9.59 -10.08
CA TRP A 286 -9.27 -9.11 -9.42
C TRP A 286 -10.32 -10.20 -9.16
N GLU A 287 -10.15 -11.40 -9.70
CA GLU A 287 -11.05 -12.55 -9.47
C GLU A 287 -10.42 -13.59 -8.53
N MET A 288 -9.19 -13.36 -8.11
CA MET A 288 -8.42 -14.30 -7.30
C MET A 288 -8.48 -13.92 -5.82
N LEU A 289 -8.34 -14.92 -4.96
CA LEU A 289 -8.33 -14.78 -3.50
C LEU A 289 -7.11 -15.49 -2.92
N ASN A 290 -6.70 -15.06 -1.73
CA ASN A 290 -5.72 -15.79 -0.94
C ASN A 290 -6.20 -17.25 -0.71
N ALA A 291 -5.27 -18.19 -0.78
CA ALA A 291 -5.52 -19.62 -0.65
C ALA A 291 -4.34 -20.36 -0.02
N ASP A 292 -3.63 -19.72 0.93
CA ASP A 292 -2.40 -20.26 1.53
C ASP A 292 -2.58 -21.63 2.18
N GLU A 293 -3.78 -21.93 2.66
CA GLU A 293 -4.14 -23.23 3.21
C GLU A 293 -3.93 -24.36 2.20
N LEU A 294 -4.11 -24.10 0.90
CA LEU A 294 -3.91 -25.09 -0.17
C LEU A 294 -2.45 -25.48 -0.33
N VAL A 295 -1.51 -24.65 0.10
CA VAL A 295 -0.09 -24.99 0.13
C VAL A 295 0.38 -25.35 1.54
N GLY A 296 -0.53 -25.51 2.50
CA GLY A 296 -0.20 -25.88 3.88
C GLY A 296 0.38 -24.72 4.69
N ASN A 297 -0.02 -23.48 4.42
CA ASN A 297 0.33 -22.28 5.19
C ASN A 297 -0.93 -21.63 5.79
N ALA A 298 -1.67 -22.36 6.63
CA ALA A 298 -2.89 -21.86 7.26
C ALA A 298 -2.66 -20.73 8.29
N ASP A 299 -1.41 -20.55 8.74
CA ASP A 299 -1.02 -19.48 9.66
C ASP A 299 -0.64 -18.18 8.91
N HIS A 300 -0.67 -18.17 7.58
CA HIS A 300 -0.31 -17.04 6.72
C HIS A 300 1.09 -16.48 7.00
N ASP A 301 2.05 -17.37 7.34
CA ASP A 301 3.44 -16.99 7.57
C ASP A 301 4.18 -16.73 6.25
N ASN A 302 5.44 -16.28 6.33
CA ASN A 302 6.24 -15.92 5.15
C ASN A 302 6.98 -17.12 4.52
N SER A 303 6.57 -18.37 4.77
CA SER A 303 7.23 -19.57 4.24
C SER A 303 6.90 -19.84 2.77
N LYS A 304 5.65 -19.56 2.37
CA LYS A 304 5.10 -19.71 1.01
C LYS A 304 3.71 -19.10 0.94
N TYR A 305 3.32 -18.61 -0.23
CA TYR A 305 1.98 -18.05 -0.44
C TYR A 305 1.24 -18.77 -1.55
N CYS A 306 -0.08 -18.74 -1.49
CA CYS A 306 -0.94 -19.14 -2.59
C CYS A 306 -2.05 -18.11 -2.84
N PHE A 307 -2.24 -17.80 -4.12
CA PHE A 307 -3.28 -16.91 -4.60
C PHE A 307 -3.99 -17.61 -5.76
N ALA A 308 -5.31 -17.75 -5.69
CA ALA A 308 -6.03 -18.66 -6.56
C ALA A 308 -7.37 -18.11 -7.03
N LYS A 309 -7.71 -18.47 -8.28
CA LYS A 309 -9.09 -18.57 -8.74
C LYS A 309 -9.37 -20.05 -8.92
N ALA A 310 -10.18 -20.60 -8.01
CA ALA A 310 -10.41 -22.04 -7.92
C ALA A 310 -10.85 -22.64 -9.27
N ASN A 311 -10.34 -23.82 -9.60
CA ASN A 311 -10.54 -24.53 -10.87
C ASN A 311 -9.95 -23.85 -12.13
N GLU A 312 -9.23 -22.73 -12.00
CA GLU A 312 -8.71 -22.01 -13.16
C GLU A 312 -7.21 -21.74 -13.07
N ILE A 313 -6.76 -21.07 -12.01
CA ILE A 313 -5.35 -20.70 -11.84
C ILE A 313 -4.96 -20.65 -10.37
N TYR A 314 -3.78 -21.17 -10.07
CA TYR A 314 -3.15 -21.17 -8.76
C TYR A 314 -1.74 -20.62 -8.90
N LEU A 315 -1.47 -19.52 -8.22
CA LEU A 315 -0.13 -18.96 -8.10
C LEU A 315 0.46 -19.41 -6.78
N ILE A 316 1.70 -19.88 -6.82
CA ILE A 316 2.44 -20.29 -5.64
C ILE A 316 3.72 -19.47 -5.60
N TYR A 317 3.93 -18.75 -4.50
CA TYR A 317 5.16 -18.02 -4.26
C TYR A 317 6.00 -18.77 -3.23
N LEU A 318 7.25 -19.10 -3.60
CA LEU A 318 8.23 -19.76 -2.73
C LEU A 318 9.39 -18.79 -2.46
N PRO A 319 9.36 -18.00 -1.37
CA PRO A 319 10.38 -16.99 -1.05
C PRO A 319 11.82 -17.51 -1.08
N HIS A 320 12.01 -18.76 -0.63
CA HIS A 320 13.31 -19.44 -0.56
C HIS A 320 13.54 -20.46 -1.69
N GLY A 321 12.66 -20.48 -2.71
CA GLY A 321 12.68 -21.46 -3.79
C GLY A 321 12.31 -22.87 -3.31
N GLY A 322 12.77 -23.88 -4.04
CA GLY A 322 12.50 -25.28 -3.73
C GLY A 322 11.15 -25.76 -4.29
N THR A 323 10.47 -26.64 -3.54
CA THR A 323 9.23 -27.28 -3.96
C THR A 323 8.15 -27.17 -2.87
N THR A 324 6.90 -27.44 -3.22
CA THR A 324 5.80 -27.58 -2.26
C THR A 324 4.77 -28.60 -2.77
N GLN A 325 3.82 -28.92 -1.91
CA GLN A 325 2.58 -29.59 -2.30
C GLN A 325 1.47 -28.56 -2.46
N LEU A 326 0.55 -28.83 -3.38
CA LEU A 326 -0.68 -28.08 -3.60
C LEU A 326 -1.86 -29.02 -3.42
N ASP A 327 -2.78 -28.66 -2.54
CA ASP A 327 -4.03 -29.38 -2.33
C ASP A 327 -5.04 -28.99 -3.41
N LEU A 328 -5.23 -29.87 -4.38
CA LEU A 328 -6.24 -29.74 -5.42
C LEU A 328 -7.42 -30.69 -5.19
N SER A 329 -7.63 -31.19 -3.97
CA SER A 329 -8.67 -32.19 -3.68
C SER A 329 -10.09 -31.71 -4.02
N SER A 330 -10.33 -30.40 -3.95
CA SER A 330 -11.59 -29.76 -4.31
C SER A 330 -11.62 -29.18 -5.73
N ALA A 331 -10.53 -29.34 -6.50
CA ALA A 331 -10.42 -28.83 -7.86
C ALA A 331 -10.60 -29.95 -8.88
N ASP A 332 -11.20 -29.62 -10.02
CA ASP A 332 -11.39 -30.55 -11.14
C ASP A 332 -10.49 -30.18 -12.32
N GLY A 333 -10.20 -31.17 -13.16
CA GLY A 333 -9.49 -30.98 -14.42
C GLY A 333 -7.97 -31.12 -14.31
N GLN A 334 -7.28 -30.70 -15.37
CA GLN A 334 -5.83 -30.79 -15.51
C GLN A 334 -5.24 -29.38 -15.56
N PHE A 335 -4.19 -29.16 -14.76
CA PHE A 335 -3.49 -27.89 -14.65
C PHE A 335 -2.10 -28.01 -15.25
N ARG A 336 -1.69 -27.03 -16.05
CA ARG A 336 -0.30 -26.88 -16.50
C ARG A 336 0.53 -26.28 -15.37
N VAL A 337 1.75 -26.78 -15.19
CA VAL A 337 2.72 -26.23 -14.25
C VAL A 337 3.79 -25.45 -15.02
N ALA A 338 4.12 -24.25 -14.54
CA ALA A 338 5.19 -23.40 -15.05
C ALA A 338 5.84 -22.61 -13.91
N TRP A 339 7.10 -22.24 -14.09
CA TRP A 339 7.94 -21.58 -13.09
C TRP A 339 8.36 -20.20 -13.57
N PHE A 340 8.19 -19.21 -12.71
CA PHE A 340 8.63 -17.83 -12.97
C PHE A 340 9.69 -17.44 -11.95
N ASN A 341 10.78 -16.80 -12.39
CA ASN A 341 11.83 -16.31 -11.50
C ASN A 341 11.57 -14.83 -11.14
N PRO A 342 11.04 -14.52 -9.95
CA PRO A 342 10.66 -13.16 -9.56
C PRO A 342 11.86 -12.23 -9.32
N ARG A 343 13.10 -12.74 -9.45
CA ARG A 343 14.33 -11.95 -9.31
C ARG A 343 14.81 -11.37 -10.63
N SER A 344 14.61 -12.10 -11.72
CA SER A 344 15.08 -11.73 -13.06
C SER A 344 13.95 -11.41 -14.04
N GLY A 345 12.71 -11.81 -13.73
CA GLY A 345 11.59 -11.77 -14.68
C GLY A 345 11.79 -12.72 -15.84
N GLY A 346 11.10 -12.43 -16.95
CA GLY A 346 11.09 -13.25 -18.17
C GLY A 346 9.82 -14.10 -18.31
N GLU A 347 9.81 -14.93 -19.35
CA GLU A 347 8.71 -15.87 -19.61
C GLU A 347 8.72 -17.03 -18.60
N PRO A 348 7.56 -17.54 -18.16
CA PRO A 348 7.50 -18.74 -17.36
C PRO A 348 8.09 -19.96 -18.07
N GLU A 349 8.95 -20.69 -17.37
CA GLU A 349 9.65 -21.87 -17.87
C GLU A 349 8.98 -23.16 -17.39
N SER A 350 9.15 -24.24 -18.14
CA SER A 350 8.66 -25.56 -17.73
C SER A 350 9.76 -26.32 -16.99
N SER A 351 9.39 -27.17 -16.03
CA SER A 351 10.33 -28.11 -15.39
C SER A 351 9.93 -29.57 -15.66
N GLU A 352 10.44 -30.53 -14.88
CA GLU A 352 10.12 -31.96 -15.06
C GLU A 352 8.61 -32.25 -14.91
N VAL A 353 7.93 -31.53 -14.02
CA VAL A 353 6.48 -31.64 -13.84
C VAL A 353 5.80 -30.63 -14.77
N LEU A 354 5.20 -31.12 -15.85
CA LEU A 354 4.53 -30.28 -16.86
C LEU A 354 3.05 -30.02 -16.54
N SER A 355 2.41 -30.95 -15.85
CA SER A 355 0.99 -30.86 -15.50
C SER A 355 0.65 -31.69 -14.27
N VAL A 356 -0.41 -31.29 -13.58
CA VAL A 356 -0.98 -31.99 -12.42
C VAL A 356 -2.49 -32.16 -12.61
N GLU A 357 -3.07 -33.19 -12.01
CA GLU A 357 -4.52 -33.43 -12.04
C GLU A 357 -5.14 -32.97 -10.72
N GLY A 358 -6.32 -32.36 -10.81
CA GLY A 358 -7.17 -32.09 -9.66
C GLY A 358 -7.71 -33.36 -8.99
N GLY A 359 -8.44 -33.19 -7.89
CA GLY A 359 -9.04 -34.24 -7.09
C GLY A 359 -8.08 -34.90 -6.09
N LYS A 360 -6.86 -34.35 -5.91
CA LYS A 360 -5.86 -34.87 -4.98
C LYS A 360 -4.83 -33.84 -4.56
N LEU A 361 -4.05 -34.18 -3.54
CA LEU A 361 -2.81 -33.49 -3.20
C LEU A 361 -1.73 -33.81 -4.25
N VAL A 362 -1.07 -32.78 -4.78
CA VAL A 362 -0.06 -32.91 -5.84
C VAL A 362 1.25 -32.23 -5.46
N SER A 363 2.37 -32.73 -6.01
CA SER A 363 3.66 -32.03 -5.96
C SER A 363 3.81 -31.15 -7.20
N VAL A 364 4.27 -29.92 -7.03
CA VAL A 364 4.53 -29.00 -8.16
C VAL A 364 5.90 -29.19 -8.79
N GLY A 365 6.70 -30.14 -8.28
CA GLY A 365 8.05 -30.42 -8.78
C GLY A 365 9.08 -29.39 -8.30
N VAL A 366 10.27 -29.43 -8.90
CA VAL A 366 11.35 -28.48 -8.62
C VAL A 366 11.46 -27.43 -9.75
N PRO A 367 11.91 -26.20 -9.45
CA PRO A 367 12.21 -25.19 -10.48
C PRO A 367 13.40 -25.64 -11.35
N PRO A 368 13.48 -25.14 -12.60
CA PRO A 368 14.55 -25.46 -13.55
C PRO A 368 15.93 -24.89 -13.14
#